data_AF-A0A835GEW4-F1
#
_entry.id   AF-A0A835GEW4-F1
#
_cell.length_a   1.000
_cell.length_b   1.000
_cell.length_c   1.000
_cell.angle_alpha   90.00
_cell.angle_beta   90.00
_cell.angle_gamma   90.00
#
_symmetry.space_group_name_H-M   'P 1'
#
loop_
_entity.id
_entity.type
_entity.pdbx_description
1 polymer ?
#
loop_
_entity_poly.entity_id
_entity_poly.type
_entity_poly.pdbx_seq_one_letter_code
_entity_poly.pdbx_strand_id
1 'polypeptide(L)'
;METTTTSYTRSKTTNFFYKINFIIYTFGLPNFWIEDLKLTKKFVKFYDKFSMFNNTLIFLLIIFELCSYFTQTGLTEKQQSNRLIYAISHPMLFMFRVMMTSIKERVRLVMYSLTVGLKRVHNDPEVEKQMIACTVMYLSALLLSCLMSMIMYAAEGFWEVVRNGNTFTTIITAYPAVEDDSDMANLVRAICFIIWWMFLTRIFAVYILVISLTTCLSYQYKNLQSYFLSLNDIFERNDLSQIEKENQYEAGFKVGIKLHADTLRCTQLTQSVCRGVFSGQIIFNILLLVVLMAQMANSERTLVNLCSAGFTATAVLISTGFYMWNAGDVTVEASHLGTAIYFSGWYHCQGLSSVRIRKLVVLTMSQAQAPVVLKGLGYIDLSYQSYIKIVKSSYSVFSVIF
;
A
#
# COMPACT_ATOMS: atom_id res chain seq x y z
N MET A 1 -24.80 -19.91 -7.63
CA MET A 1 -24.12 -19.02 -6.68
C MET A 1 -24.26 -19.68 -5.31
N GLU A 2 -23.46 -20.72 -5.06
CA GLU A 2 -23.43 -21.40 -3.76
C GLU A 2 -22.65 -20.51 -2.79
N THR A 3 -23.32 -20.06 -1.73
CA THR A 3 -22.69 -19.45 -0.56
C THR A 3 -21.91 -20.53 0.18
N THR A 4 -20.69 -20.83 -0.25
CA THR A 4 -19.71 -21.53 0.57
C THR A 4 -19.34 -20.61 1.73
N THR A 5 -20.04 -20.75 2.86
CA THR A 5 -19.55 -20.33 4.17
C THR A 5 -18.30 -21.16 4.48
N THR A 6 -17.14 -20.74 3.98
CA THR A 6 -15.85 -21.31 4.37
C THR A 6 -15.62 -20.94 5.82
N SER A 7 -15.97 -21.83 6.74
CA SER A 7 -15.57 -21.75 8.14
C SER A 7 -14.04 -21.75 8.20
N TYR A 8 -13.44 -20.60 8.52
CA TYR A 8 -12.01 -20.49 8.79
C TYR A 8 -11.80 -20.10 10.26
N THR A 9 -10.70 -20.58 10.84
CA THR A 9 -10.34 -20.27 12.23
C THR A 9 -10.02 -18.78 12.35
N ARG A 10 -10.70 -18.08 13.25
CA ARG A 10 -10.44 -16.67 13.50
C ARG A 10 -9.12 -16.49 14.25
N SER A 11 -8.18 -15.77 13.63
CA SER A 11 -6.94 -15.27 14.23
C SER A 11 -6.98 -13.76 14.43
N LYS A 12 -6.00 -13.18 15.15
CA LYS A 12 -5.89 -11.71 15.27
C LYS A 12 -5.68 -11.06 13.90
N THR A 13 -4.95 -11.72 13.00
CA THR A 13 -4.76 -11.32 11.60
C THR A 13 -6.10 -11.23 10.87
N THR A 14 -6.93 -12.26 10.93
CA THR A 14 -8.23 -12.25 10.22
C THR A 14 -9.16 -11.15 10.74
N ASN A 15 -9.19 -10.91 12.05
CA ASN A 15 -9.97 -9.83 12.64
C ASN A 15 -9.43 -8.45 12.21
N PHE A 16 -8.11 -8.29 12.21
CA PHE A 16 -7.45 -7.06 11.76
C PHE A 16 -7.75 -6.76 10.29
N PHE A 17 -7.60 -7.74 9.40
CA PHE A 17 -7.90 -7.57 7.97
C PHE A 17 -9.39 -7.39 7.69
N TYR A 18 -10.28 -8.00 8.47
CA TYR A 18 -11.71 -7.70 8.41
C TYR A 18 -11.99 -6.22 8.72
N LYS A 19 -11.38 -5.66 9.78
CA LYS A 19 -11.51 -4.24 10.13
C LYS A 19 -10.93 -3.32 9.05
N ILE A 20 -9.76 -3.66 8.53
CA ILE A 20 -9.15 -2.93 7.41
C ILE A 20 -10.07 -2.94 6.19
N ASN A 21 -10.61 -4.09 5.82
CA ASN A 21 -11.50 -4.18 4.68
C ASN A 21 -12.81 -3.42 4.90
N PHE A 22 -13.32 -3.37 6.14
CA PHE A 22 -14.45 -2.52 6.49
C PHE A 22 -14.14 -1.03 6.27
N ILE A 23 -12.95 -0.56 6.67
CA ILE A 23 -12.49 0.82 6.42
C ILE A 23 -12.36 1.08 4.91
N ILE A 24 -11.70 0.17 4.18
CA ILE A 24 -11.51 0.24 2.71
C ILE A 24 -12.87 0.35 2.00
N TYR A 25 -13.85 -0.46 2.40
CA TYR A 25 -15.19 -0.42 1.85
C TYR A 25 -15.91 0.89 2.17
N THR A 26 -15.80 1.38 3.40
CA THR A 26 -16.36 2.68 3.82
C THR A 26 -15.68 3.86 3.12
N PHE A 27 -14.45 3.66 2.64
CA PHE A 27 -13.74 4.60 1.78
C PHE A 27 -13.98 4.32 0.29
N GLY A 28 -15.03 3.58 -0.06
CA GLY A 28 -15.59 3.49 -1.42
C GLY A 28 -14.90 2.52 -2.38
N LEU A 29 -13.98 1.67 -1.88
CA LEU A 29 -13.51 0.51 -2.63
C LEU A 29 -14.46 -0.70 -2.46
N PRO A 30 -14.41 -1.70 -3.34
CA PRO A 30 -15.20 -2.92 -3.18
C PRO A 30 -14.86 -3.69 -1.90
N ASN A 31 -15.79 -4.53 -1.45
CA ASN A 31 -15.50 -5.54 -0.43
C ASN A 31 -14.52 -6.59 -1.00
N PHE A 32 -13.27 -6.59 -0.53
CA PHE A 32 -12.25 -7.58 -0.87
C PHE A 32 -12.16 -8.72 0.15
N TRP A 33 -12.92 -8.66 1.25
CA TRP A 33 -12.99 -9.75 2.21
C TRP A 33 -13.70 -10.97 1.63
N ILE A 34 -13.41 -12.13 2.22
CA ILE A 34 -13.97 -13.44 1.81
C ILE A 34 -15.46 -13.51 2.13
N GLU A 35 -15.84 -12.99 3.29
CA GLU A 35 -17.22 -12.93 3.75
C GLU A 35 -17.86 -11.59 3.40
N ASP A 36 -19.18 -11.60 3.31
CA ASP A 36 -19.94 -10.36 3.33
C ASP A 36 -19.70 -9.62 4.65
N LEU A 37 -19.56 -8.29 4.54
CA LEU A 37 -19.49 -7.44 5.71
C LEU A 37 -20.75 -7.63 6.55
N LYS A 38 -20.64 -7.53 7.88
CA LYS A 38 -21.77 -7.60 8.82
C LYS A 38 -22.65 -6.34 8.75
N LEU A 39 -23.15 -6.06 7.56
CA LEU A 39 -24.00 -4.93 7.20
C LEU A 39 -25.27 -5.48 6.55
N THR A 40 -26.38 -4.79 6.77
CA THR A 40 -27.66 -5.18 6.17
C THR A 40 -27.58 -5.08 4.64
N LYS A 41 -28.11 -6.07 3.92
CA LYS A 41 -28.14 -6.08 2.43
C LYS A 41 -28.72 -4.80 1.82
N LYS A 42 -29.74 -4.20 2.48
CA LYS A 42 -30.33 -2.91 2.09
C LYS A 42 -29.30 -1.76 2.17
N PHE A 43 -28.52 -1.71 3.25
CA PHE A 43 -27.48 -0.71 3.44
C PHE A 43 -26.36 -0.87 2.40
N VAL A 44 -25.88 -2.10 2.18
CA VAL A 44 -24.85 -2.39 1.17
C VAL A 44 -25.29 -1.91 -0.21
N LYS A 45 -26.51 -2.26 -0.64
CA LYS A 45 -27.05 -1.84 -1.94
C LYS A 45 -27.19 -0.32 -2.08
N PHE A 46 -27.60 0.38 -1.01
CA PHE A 46 -27.68 1.84 -1.00
C PHE A 46 -26.28 2.46 -1.07
N TYR A 47 -25.37 1.99 -0.22
CA TYR A 47 -24.00 2.51 -0.13
C TYR A 47 -23.21 2.27 -1.42
N ASP A 48 -23.38 1.12 -2.09
CA ASP A 48 -22.75 0.84 -3.38
C ASP A 48 -23.20 1.84 -4.46
N LYS A 49 -24.50 2.17 -4.51
CA LYS A 49 -25.03 3.20 -5.41
C LYS A 49 -24.50 4.59 -5.06
N PHE A 50 -24.46 4.92 -3.77
CA PHE A 50 -23.89 6.19 -3.29
C PHE A 50 -22.41 6.29 -3.63
N SER A 51 -21.62 5.23 -3.43
CA SER A 51 -20.21 5.17 -3.80
C SER A 51 -20.03 5.37 -5.30
N MET A 52 -20.84 4.70 -6.13
CA MET A 52 -20.84 4.89 -7.58
C MET A 52 -21.10 6.35 -7.97
N PHE A 53 -22.13 6.97 -7.39
CA PHE A 53 -22.45 8.39 -7.63
C PHE A 53 -21.28 9.31 -7.26
N ASN A 54 -20.66 9.12 -6.10
CA ASN A 54 -19.48 9.89 -5.70
C ASN A 54 -18.30 9.68 -6.64
N ASN A 55 -18.07 8.46 -7.14
CA ASN A 55 -17.01 8.20 -8.10
C ASN A 55 -17.26 8.94 -9.43
N THR A 56 -18.51 9.08 -9.86
CA THR A 56 -18.88 9.92 -11.01
C THR A 56 -18.59 11.38 -10.75
N LEU A 57 -18.94 11.92 -9.57
CA LEU A 57 -18.62 13.30 -9.19
C LEU A 57 -17.11 13.57 -9.18
N ILE A 58 -16.32 12.64 -8.65
CA ILE A 58 -14.85 12.73 -8.65
C ILE A 58 -14.31 12.74 -10.08
N PHE A 59 -14.80 11.85 -10.95
CA PHE A 59 -14.39 11.82 -12.35
C PHE A 59 -14.73 13.14 -13.07
N LEU A 60 -15.92 13.70 -12.81
CA LEU A 60 -16.31 15.01 -13.32
C LEU A 60 -15.41 16.12 -12.78
N LEU A 61 -15.05 16.10 -11.49
CA LEU A 61 -14.08 17.05 -10.92
C LEU A 61 -12.73 16.99 -11.64
N ILE A 62 -12.22 15.81 -11.93
CA ILE A 62 -10.95 15.63 -12.68
C ILE A 62 -11.06 16.22 -14.09
N ILE A 63 -12.17 15.96 -14.81
CA ILE A 63 -12.40 16.59 -16.11
C ILE A 63 -12.47 18.11 -15.95
N PHE A 64 -13.12 18.59 -14.90
CA PHE A 64 -13.30 20.01 -14.64
C PHE A 64 -11.98 20.72 -14.32
N GLU A 65 -11.05 20.04 -13.63
CA GLU A 65 -9.67 20.48 -13.44
C GLU A 65 -8.90 20.53 -14.76
N LEU A 66 -9.02 19.50 -15.61
CA LEU A 66 -8.38 19.48 -16.94
C LEU A 66 -8.93 20.58 -17.86
N CYS A 67 -10.24 20.84 -17.81
CA CYS A 67 -10.87 21.91 -18.57
C CYS A 67 -10.40 23.31 -18.13
N SER A 68 -9.84 23.46 -16.93
CA SER A 68 -9.30 24.74 -16.44
C SER A 68 -8.11 25.27 -17.26
N TYR A 69 -7.45 24.43 -18.06
CA TYR A 69 -6.44 24.87 -19.02
C TYR A 69 -7.01 25.74 -20.15
N PHE A 70 -8.29 25.55 -20.49
CA PHE A 70 -8.94 26.28 -21.56
C PHE A 70 -9.68 27.52 -21.07
N THR A 71 -10.10 27.54 -19.81
CA THR A 71 -10.91 28.64 -19.26
C THR A 71 -10.13 29.62 -18.39
N GLN A 72 -9.05 29.19 -17.74
CA GLN A 72 -8.27 30.04 -16.81
C GLN A 72 -6.98 30.54 -17.48
N THR A 73 -6.96 31.81 -17.89
CA THR A 73 -5.85 32.43 -18.64
C THR A 73 -5.03 33.45 -17.84
N GLY A 74 -5.49 33.90 -16.67
CA GLY A 74 -4.85 34.92 -15.83
C GLY A 74 -4.22 34.40 -14.52
N LEU A 75 -3.69 33.19 -14.52
CA LEU A 75 -3.18 32.55 -13.29
C LEU A 75 -1.76 33.01 -12.96
N THR A 76 -1.47 33.23 -11.67
CA THR A 76 -0.10 33.43 -11.16
C THR A 76 0.76 32.18 -11.38
N GLU A 77 2.09 32.30 -11.40
CA GLU A 77 2.99 31.15 -11.60
C GLU A 77 2.72 30.01 -10.61
N LYS A 78 2.47 30.36 -9.34
CA LYS A 78 2.11 29.42 -8.29
C LYS A 78 0.78 28.72 -8.58
N GLN A 79 -0.24 29.46 -9.01
CA GLN A 79 -1.55 28.89 -9.39
C GLN A 79 -1.41 27.98 -10.61
N GLN A 80 -0.60 28.35 -11.60
CA GLN A 80 -0.30 27.49 -12.76
C GLN A 80 0.38 26.19 -12.32
N SER A 81 1.33 26.26 -11.39
CA SER A 81 1.99 25.08 -10.82
C SER A 81 1.01 24.20 -10.04
N ASN A 82 0.17 24.77 -9.17
CA ASN A 82 -0.86 24.02 -8.44
C ASN A 82 -1.84 23.34 -9.41
N ARG A 83 -2.30 24.05 -10.45
CA ARG A 83 -3.14 23.48 -11.52
C ARG A 83 -2.45 22.27 -12.17
N LEU A 84 -1.17 22.39 -12.51
CA LEU A 84 -0.38 21.31 -13.12
C LEU A 84 -0.24 20.10 -12.18
N ILE A 85 0.04 20.33 -10.90
CA ILE A 85 0.13 19.28 -9.88
C ILE A 85 -1.17 18.49 -9.83
N TYR A 86 -2.32 19.15 -9.71
CA TYR A 86 -3.61 18.47 -9.60
C TYR A 86 -4.01 17.77 -10.91
N ALA A 87 -3.80 18.44 -12.05
CA ALA A 87 -4.10 17.88 -13.37
C ALA A 87 -3.31 16.61 -13.71
N ILE A 88 -2.10 16.45 -13.18
CA ILE A 88 -1.31 15.21 -13.33
C ILE A 88 -1.66 14.20 -12.24
N SER A 89 -1.71 14.65 -10.98
CA SER A 89 -1.85 13.77 -9.81
C SER A 89 -3.22 13.12 -9.73
N HIS A 90 -4.30 13.87 -9.91
CA HIS A 90 -5.65 13.37 -9.65
C HIS A 90 -6.07 12.26 -10.63
N PRO A 91 -5.87 12.39 -11.96
CA PRO A 91 -6.13 11.27 -12.87
C PRO A 91 -5.32 10.02 -12.52
N MET A 92 -4.03 10.20 -12.18
CA MET A 92 -3.12 9.10 -11.89
C MET A 92 -3.52 8.34 -10.62
N LEU A 93 -3.84 9.06 -9.54
CA LEU A 93 -4.28 8.48 -8.27
C LEU A 93 -5.68 7.87 -8.39
N PHE A 94 -6.58 8.48 -9.17
CA PHE A 94 -7.89 7.89 -9.48
C PHE A 94 -7.75 6.57 -10.24
N MET A 95 -6.79 6.48 -11.18
CA MET A 95 -6.48 5.25 -11.89
C MET A 95 -6.05 4.12 -10.95
N PHE A 96 -5.41 4.40 -9.82
CA PHE A 96 -5.06 3.35 -8.84
C PHE A 96 -6.32 2.67 -8.30
N ARG A 97 -7.35 3.46 -7.97
CA ARG A 97 -8.65 2.96 -7.53
C ARG A 97 -9.32 2.11 -8.61
N VAL A 98 -9.30 2.57 -9.86
CA VAL A 98 -9.89 1.85 -11.00
C VAL A 98 -9.18 0.51 -11.20
N MET A 99 -7.84 0.51 -11.20
CA MET A 99 -7.02 -0.70 -11.31
C MET A 99 -7.39 -1.71 -10.21
N MET A 100 -7.35 -1.32 -8.93
CA MET A 100 -7.65 -2.24 -7.82
C MET A 100 -9.08 -2.79 -7.87
N THR A 101 -10.04 -1.97 -8.31
CA THR A 101 -11.44 -2.40 -8.47
C THR A 101 -11.59 -3.41 -9.61
N SER A 102 -10.87 -3.24 -10.72
CA SER A 102 -10.95 -4.13 -11.89
C SER A 102 -10.43 -5.54 -11.63
N ILE A 103 -9.51 -5.70 -10.66
CA ILE A 103 -8.89 -6.98 -10.29
C ILE A 103 -9.39 -7.51 -8.95
N LYS A 104 -10.61 -7.15 -8.54
CA LYS A 104 -11.20 -7.46 -7.22
C LYS A 104 -11.04 -8.92 -6.79
N GLU A 105 -11.33 -9.87 -7.67
CA GLU A 105 -11.27 -11.29 -7.30
C GLU A 105 -9.83 -11.76 -7.04
N ARG A 106 -8.84 -11.20 -7.74
CA ARG A 106 -7.43 -11.50 -7.49
C ARG A 106 -6.96 -10.90 -6.16
N VAL A 107 -7.40 -9.68 -5.84
CA VAL A 107 -7.13 -9.04 -4.53
C VAL A 107 -7.71 -9.88 -3.39
N ARG A 108 -8.96 -10.32 -3.53
CA ARG A 108 -9.64 -11.19 -2.55
C ARG A 108 -8.88 -12.49 -2.35
N LEU A 109 -8.40 -13.11 -3.43
CA LEU A 109 -7.60 -14.34 -3.36
C LEU A 109 -6.28 -14.13 -2.61
N VAL A 110 -5.56 -13.04 -2.88
CA VAL A 110 -4.32 -12.69 -2.16
C VAL A 110 -4.60 -12.47 -0.68
N MET A 111 -5.63 -11.69 -0.37
CA MET A 111 -6.04 -11.42 1.01
C MET A 111 -6.39 -12.70 1.77
N TYR A 112 -7.16 -13.62 1.16
CA TYR A 112 -7.44 -14.94 1.74
C TYR A 112 -6.18 -15.77 1.96
N SER A 113 -5.31 -15.84 0.94
CA SER A 113 -4.10 -16.65 0.99
C SER A 113 -3.18 -16.20 2.13
N LEU A 114 -2.97 -14.88 2.28
CA LEU A 114 -2.13 -14.30 3.32
C LEU A 114 -2.72 -14.42 4.73
N THR A 115 -4.03 -14.21 4.86
CA THR A 115 -4.65 -14.06 6.19
C THR A 115 -5.20 -15.37 6.77
N VAL A 116 -5.53 -16.33 5.90
CA VAL A 116 -6.14 -17.61 6.27
C VAL A 116 -5.30 -18.78 5.77
N GLY A 117 -5.06 -18.86 4.46
CA GLY A 117 -4.47 -20.04 3.81
C GLY A 117 -3.09 -20.41 4.38
N LEU A 118 -2.16 -19.45 4.32
CA LEU A 118 -0.77 -19.65 4.73
C LEU A 118 -0.59 -19.74 6.25
N LYS A 119 -1.55 -19.22 7.03
CA LYS A 119 -1.53 -19.20 8.49
C LYS A 119 -2.21 -20.41 9.13
N ARG A 120 -2.80 -21.30 8.33
CA ARG A 120 -3.55 -22.46 8.82
C ARG A 120 -2.68 -23.48 9.55
N VAL A 121 -1.45 -23.69 9.07
CA VAL A 121 -0.54 -24.72 9.59
C VAL A 121 0.29 -24.18 10.75
N HIS A 122 0.82 -22.96 10.61
CA HIS A 122 1.66 -22.31 11.60
C HIS A 122 1.42 -20.80 11.57
N ASN A 123 1.23 -20.21 12.74
CA ASN A 123 1.05 -18.77 12.91
C ASN A 123 1.59 -18.38 14.29
N ASP A 124 2.83 -17.91 14.31
CA ASP A 124 3.50 -17.42 15.50
C ASP A 124 2.77 -16.17 16.05
N PRO A 125 2.28 -16.21 17.32
CA PRO A 125 1.54 -15.11 17.92
C PRO A 125 2.34 -13.80 18.04
N GLU A 126 3.65 -13.87 18.25
CA GLU A 126 4.51 -12.69 18.38
C GLU A 126 4.77 -12.07 17.00
N VAL A 127 5.01 -12.89 15.98
CA VAL A 127 5.10 -12.43 14.58
C VAL A 127 3.79 -11.78 14.15
N GLU A 128 2.64 -12.37 14.50
CA GLU A 128 1.32 -11.80 14.22
C GLU A 128 1.11 -10.44 14.91
N LYS A 129 1.51 -10.30 16.18
CA LYS A 129 1.43 -9.04 16.93
C LYS A 129 2.31 -7.95 16.30
N GLN A 130 3.55 -8.30 15.95
CA GLN A 130 4.48 -7.37 15.30
C GLN A 130 3.96 -6.92 13.92
N MET A 131 3.40 -7.83 13.12
CA MET A 131 2.79 -7.51 11.82
C MET A 131 1.70 -6.46 11.97
N ILE A 132 0.79 -6.64 12.95
CA ILE A 132 -0.30 -5.69 13.20
C ILE A 132 0.25 -4.33 13.65
N ALA A 133 1.18 -4.32 14.61
CA ALA A 133 1.78 -3.08 15.10
C ALA A 133 2.49 -2.30 14.00
N CYS A 134 3.30 -3.00 13.18
CA CYS A 134 4.01 -2.42 12.06
C CYS A 134 3.05 -1.86 10.99
N THR A 135 2.00 -2.63 10.64
CA THR A 135 0.98 -2.16 9.70
C THR A 135 0.28 -0.90 10.22
N VAL A 136 -0.14 -0.89 11.50
CA VAL A 136 -0.80 0.28 12.11
C VAL A 136 0.12 1.50 12.11
N MET A 137 1.41 1.33 12.41
CA MET A 137 2.41 2.41 12.38
C MET A 137 2.56 3.00 10.98
N TYR A 138 2.71 2.17 9.94
CA TYR A 138 2.82 2.68 8.56
C TYR A 138 1.55 3.41 8.12
N LEU A 139 0.38 2.84 8.42
CA LEU A 139 -0.89 3.46 8.05
C LEU A 139 -1.13 4.77 8.81
N SER A 140 -0.81 4.84 10.10
CA SER A 140 -1.00 6.06 10.90
C SER A 140 -0.06 7.18 10.44
N ALA A 141 1.21 6.88 10.21
CA ALA A 141 2.19 7.85 9.71
C ALA A 141 1.80 8.36 8.31
N LEU A 142 1.35 7.47 7.42
CA LEU A 142 0.88 7.84 6.09
C LEU A 142 -0.33 8.77 6.18
N LEU A 143 -1.38 8.36 6.90
CA LEU A 143 -2.61 9.14 7.05
C LEU A 143 -2.31 10.51 7.67
N LEU A 144 -1.48 10.56 8.72
CA LEU A 144 -1.06 11.81 9.33
C LEU A 144 -0.35 12.71 8.32
N SER A 145 0.61 12.18 7.57
CA SER A 145 1.37 12.98 6.59
C SER A 145 0.47 13.56 5.49
N CYS A 146 -0.44 12.76 4.93
CA CYS A 146 -1.35 13.21 3.90
C CYS A 146 -2.38 14.19 4.46
N LEU A 147 -2.98 13.92 5.61
CA LEU A 147 -3.94 14.84 6.24
C LEU A 147 -3.30 16.18 6.57
N MET A 148 -2.04 16.20 7.02
CA MET A 148 -1.32 17.44 7.27
C MET A 148 -1.08 18.24 5.99
N SER A 149 -0.63 17.61 4.91
CA SER A 149 -0.50 18.27 3.59
C SER A 149 -1.83 18.90 3.14
N MET A 150 -2.93 18.16 3.32
CA MET A 150 -4.28 18.59 2.97
C MET A 150 -4.78 19.79 3.79
N ILE A 151 -4.58 19.74 5.11
CA ILE A 151 -4.92 20.84 6.02
C ILE A 151 -4.11 22.08 5.67
N MET A 152 -2.84 21.93 5.29
CA MET A 152 -2.00 23.06 4.90
C MET A 152 -2.48 23.74 3.62
N TYR A 153 -2.93 22.99 2.61
CA TYR A 153 -3.57 23.60 1.43
C TYR A 153 -4.88 24.32 1.76
N ALA A 154 -5.70 23.76 2.66
CA ALA A 154 -6.91 24.43 3.11
C ALA A 154 -6.61 25.71 3.92
N ALA A 155 -5.60 25.66 4.81
CA ALA A 155 -5.13 26.79 5.59
C ALA A 155 -4.55 27.90 4.70
N GLU A 156 -3.82 27.52 3.65
CA GLU A 156 -3.33 28.44 2.64
C GLU A 156 -4.47 29.13 1.90
N GLY A 157 -5.47 28.37 1.43
CA GLY A 157 -6.65 28.95 0.78
C GLY A 157 -7.39 29.93 1.69
N PHE A 158 -7.49 29.63 2.99
CA PHE A 158 -8.08 30.53 3.97
C PHE A 158 -7.21 31.79 4.22
N TRP A 159 -5.89 31.62 4.27
CA TRP A 159 -4.95 32.73 4.44
C TRP A 159 -5.04 33.75 3.31
N GLU A 160 -5.16 33.29 2.07
CA GLU A 160 -5.35 34.14 0.88
C GLU A 160 -6.63 34.98 0.99
N VAL A 161 -7.72 34.40 1.48
CA VAL A 161 -8.98 35.13 1.71
C VAL A 161 -8.81 36.21 2.77
N VAL A 162 -8.23 35.85 3.92
CA VAL A 162 -8.16 36.77 5.06
C VAL A 162 -7.13 37.88 4.85
N ARG A 163 -5.98 37.57 4.25
CA ARG A 163 -4.86 38.52 4.17
C ARG A 163 -4.88 39.36 2.89
N ASN A 164 -5.23 38.73 1.76
CA ASN A 164 -5.12 39.36 0.44
C ASN A 164 -6.50 39.76 -0.13
N GLY A 165 -7.60 39.38 0.53
CA GLY A 165 -8.95 39.61 0.03
C GLY A 165 -9.29 38.76 -1.20
N ASN A 166 -8.51 37.72 -1.47
CA ASN A 166 -8.68 36.82 -2.62
C ASN A 166 -9.79 35.79 -2.36
N THR A 167 -10.18 35.03 -3.38
CA THR A 167 -11.17 33.95 -3.22
C THR A 167 -10.55 32.68 -2.62
N PHE A 168 -11.37 31.86 -1.94
CA PHE A 168 -10.95 30.57 -1.39
C PHE A 168 -10.70 29.55 -2.51
N THR A 169 -9.51 29.54 -3.09
CA THR A 169 -9.16 28.65 -4.22
C THR A 169 -8.11 27.62 -3.79
N THR A 170 -8.59 26.42 -3.44
CA THR A 170 -7.72 25.26 -3.15
C THR A 170 -7.40 24.45 -4.40
N ILE A 171 -8.36 24.36 -5.32
CA ILE A 171 -8.24 23.64 -6.59
C ILE A 171 -8.71 24.57 -7.70
N ILE A 172 -7.94 24.64 -8.77
CA ILE A 172 -8.27 25.44 -9.94
C ILE A 172 -9.10 24.57 -10.89
N THR A 173 -10.35 24.96 -11.07
CA THR A 173 -11.34 24.26 -11.89
C THR A 173 -11.77 25.14 -13.07
N ALA A 174 -12.50 24.58 -14.03
CA ALA A 174 -12.88 25.34 -15.22
C ALA A 174 -13.86 26.49 -14.92
N TYR A 175 -14.66 26.36 -13.86
CA TYR A 175 -15.52 27.41 -13.31
C TYR A 175 -15.62 27.24 -11.78
N PRO A 176 -15.63 28.30 -10.97
CA PRO A 176 -15.57 29.71 -11.36
C PRO A 176 -14.17 30.20 -11.75
N ALA A 177 -14.11 31.38 -12.37
CA ALA A 177 -12.84 32.10 -12.54
C ALA A 177 -12.20 32.36 -11.16
N VAL A 178 -10.88 32.38 -11.05
CA VAL A 178 -10.22 32.55 -9.74
C VAL A 178 -10.59 33.88 -9.08
N GLU A 179 -10.83 34.93 -9.86
CA GLU A 179 -11.18 36.27 -9.37
C GLU A 179 -12.69 36.46 -9.10
N ASP A 180 -13.54 35.52 -9.50
CA ASP A 180 -15.01 35.63 -9.36
C ASP A 180 -15.44 35.44 -7.90
N ASP A 181 -15.85 36.52 -7.25
CA ASP A 181 -16.24 36.56 -5.83
C ASP A 181 -17.74 36.37 -5.60
N SER A 182 -18.52 36.08 -6.65
CA SER A 182 -19.97 35.90 -6.55
C SER A 182 -20.39 34.74 -5.63
N ASP A 183 -21.59 34.84 -5.07
CA ASP A 183 -22.14 33.79 -4.19
C ASP A 183 -22.21 32.41 -4.87
N MET A 184 -22.52 32.39 -6.17
CA MET A 184 -22.56 31.16 -6.97
C MET A 184 -21.16 30.56 -7.14
N ALA A 185 -20.15 31.39 -7.40
CA ALA A 185 -18.77 30.96 -7.49
C ALA A 185 -18.30 30.33 -6.17
N ASN A 186 -18.60 30.96 -5.04
CA ASN A 186 -18.25 30.44 -3.71
C ASN A 186 -18.95 29.11 -3.39
N LEU A 187 -20.22 28.96 -3.78
CA LEU A 187 -20.94 27.70 -3.65
C LEU A 187 -20.27 26.57 -4.46
N VAL A 188 -19.88 26.82 -5.71
CA VAL A 188 -19.21 25.83 -6.54
C VAL A 188 -17.84 25.44 -5.99
N ARG A 189 -17.05 26.41 -5.49
CA ARG A 189 -15.77 26.13 -4.82
C ARG A 189 -15.96 25.24 -3.59
N ALA A 190 -16.97 25.51 -2.78
CA ALA A 190 -17.29 24.67 -1.61
C ALA A 190 -17.66 23.24 -2.01
N ILE A 191 -18.47 23.07 -3.06
CA ILE A 191 -18.83 21.75 -3.60
C ILE A 191 -17.57 21.00 -4.10
N CYS A 192 -16.71 21.67 -4.88
CA CYS A 192 -15.47 21.08 -5.39
C CYS A 192 -14.54 20.65 -4.24
N PHE A 193 -14.43 21.47 -3.20
CA PHE A 193 -13.64 21.15 -2.02
C PHE A 193 -14.17 19.91 -1.29
N ILE A 194 -15.49 19.77 -1.14
CA ILE A 194 -16.10 18.56 -0.55
C ILE A 194 -15.81 17.33 -1.42
N ILE A 195 -15.96 17.43 -2.75
CA ILE A 195 -15.68 16.32 -3.67
C ILE A 195 -14.20 15.91 -3.60
N TRP A 196 -13.30 16.87 -3.47
CA TRP A 196 -11.87 16.60 -3.30
C TRP A 196 -11.57 15.83 -2.02
N TRP A 197 -12.18 16.19 -0.89
CA TRP A 197 -12.06 15.38 0.33
C TRP A 197 -12.57 13.96 0.15
N MET A 198 -13.68 13.78 -0.56
CA MET A 198 -14.18 12.44 -0.91
C MET A 198 -13.20 11.67 -1.78
N PHE A 199 -12.57 12.33 -2.76
CA PHE A 199 -11.53 11.73 -3.61
C PHE A 199 -10.36 11.17 -2.79
N LEU A 200 -9.87 11.92 -1.80
CA LEU A 200 -8.74 11.48 -0.96
C LEU A 200 -9.04 10.20 -0.18
N THR A 201 -10.28 10.05 0.31
CA THR A 201 -10.67 8.81 0.98
C THR A 201 -10.46 7.60 0.06
N ARG A 202 -10.68 7.73 -1.25
CA ARG A 202 -10.47 6.66 -2.23
C ARG A 202 -9.00 6.30 -2.35
N ILE A 203 -8.12 7.30 -2.32
CA ILE A 203 -6.67 7.09 -2.37
C ILE A 203 -6.20 6.40 -1.10
N PHE A 204 -6.65 6.86 0.08
CA PHE A 204 -6.34 6.21 1.35
C PHE A 204 -6.78 4.75 1.37
N ALA A 205 -7.95 4.43 0.80
CA ALA A 205 -8.40 3.04 0.69
C ALA A 205 -7.41 2.16 -0.09
N VAL A 206 -6.88 2.65 -1.22
CA VAL A 206 -5.87 1.92 -2.01
C VAL A 206 -4.59 1.77 -1.21
N TYR A 207 -4.13 2.83 -0.55
CA TYR A 207 -2.87 2.80 0.18
C TYR A 207 -2.95 1.87 1.39
N ILE A 208 -4.06 1.92 2.14
CA ILE A 208 -4.35 1.00 3.24
C ILE A 208 -4.29 -0.44 2.74
N LEU A 209 -4.93 -0.73 1.60
CA LEU A 209 -4.95 -2.08 1.03
C LEU A 209 -3.54 -2.56 0.66
N VAL A 210 -2.80 -1.80 -0.14
CA VAL A 210 -1.51 -2.26 -0.67
C VAL A 210 -0.48 -2.40 0.45
N ILE A 211 -0.37 -1.41 1.34
CA ILE A 211 0.56 -1.46 2.48
C ILE A 211 0.26 -2.69 3.33
N SER A 212 -1.00 -2.91 3.71
CA SER A 212 -1.39 -4.05 4.54
C SER A 212 -1.06 -5.39 3.90
N LEU A 213 -1.31 -5.55 2.59
CA LEU A 213 -0.96 -6.78 1.87
C LEU A 213 0.56 -7.02 1.83
N THR A 214 1.35 -5.98 1.58
CA THR A 214 2.82 -6.10 1.54
C THR A 214 3.43 -6.37 2.91
N THR A 215 2.97 -5.68 3.96
CA THR A 215 3.43 -5.93 5.32
C THR A 215 3.06 -7.34 5.77
N CYS A 216 1.83 -7.80 5.48
CA CYS A 216 1.44 -9.17 5.81
C CYS A 216 2.30 -10.21 5.08
N LEU A 217 2.69 -9.93 3.83
CA LEU A 217 3.59 -10.80 3.07
C LEU A 217 5.01 -10.87 3.66
N SER A 218 5.60 -9.75 4.10
CA SER A 218 6.93 -9.77 4.71
C SER A 218 6.93 -10.56 6.02
N TYR A 219 5.92 -10.34 6.86
CA TYR A 219 5.74 -11.09 8.11
C TYR A 219 5.35 -12.55 7.88
N GLN A 220 4.80 -12.91 6.73
CA GLN A 220 4.59 -14.31 6.36
C GLN A 220 5.92 -15.04 6.13
N TYR A 221 6.94 -14.38 5.57
CA TYR A 221 8.29 -14.96 5.51
C TYR A 221 8.90 -15.12 6.90
N LYS A 222 8.70 -14.14 7.80
CA LYS A 222 9.12 -14.25 9.20
C LYS A 222 8.42 -15.39 9.95
N ASN A 223 7.13 -15.59 9.69
CA ASN A 223 6.36 -16.71 10.22
C ASN A 223 6.87 -18.06 9.69
N LEU A 224 7.28 -18.12 8.42
CA LEU A 224 7.90 -19.29 7.83
C LEU A 224 9.30 -19.58 8.42
N GLN A 225 10.10 -18.55 8.69
CA GLN A 225 11.34 -18.69 9.44
C GLN A 225 11.09 -19.30 10.82
N SER A 226 10.11 -18.78 11.57
CA SER A 226 9.70 -19.31 12.89
C SER A 226 9.26 -20.78 12.78
N TYR A 227 8.49 -21.14 11.76
CA TYR A 227 8.11 -22.53 11.51
C TYR A 227 9.32 -23.47 11.38
N PHE A 228 10.29 -23.13 10.52
CA PHE A 228 11.46 -23.98 10.33
C PHE A 228 12.31 -24.09 11.59
N LEU A 229 12.45 -23.00 12.36
CA LEU A 229 13.17 -23.03 13.62
C LEU A 229 12.47 -23.92 14.67
N SER A 230 11.14 -23.87 14.75
CA SER A 230 10.36 -24.70 15.68
C SER A 230 10.43 -26.21 15.41
N LEU A 231 10.92 -26.62 14.23
CA LEU A 231 11.17 -28.04 13.97
C LEU A 231 12.28 -28.61 14.86
N ASN A 232 13.21 -27.78 15.35
CA ASN A 232 14.27 -28.23 16.23
C ASN A 232 13.74 -28.71 17.58
N ASP A 233 12.63 -28.12 18.06
CA ASP A 233 11.98 -28.45 19.33
C ASP A 233 11.53 -29.93 19.39
N ILE A 234 11.31 -30.57 18.23
CA ILE A 234 10.99 -32.00 18.13
C ILE A 234 12.11 -32.85 18.76
N PHE A 235 13.37 -32.43 18.63
CA PHE A 235 14.51 -33.18 19.15
C PHE A 235 14.71 -33.00 20.66
N GLU A 236 14.17 -31.92 21.24
CA GLU A 236 14.23 -31.63 22.69
C GLU A 236 13.20 -32.43 23.50
N ARG A 237 12.21 -33.04 22.83
CA ARG A 237 11.17 -33.85 23.46
C ARG A 237 11.71 -35.15 24.05
N ASN A 238 11.50 -35.38 25.35
CA ASN A 238 11.97 -36.61 26.01
C ASN A 238 10.97 -37.78 25.90
N ASP A 239 9.74 -37.52 25.44
CA ASP A 239 8.66 -38.50 25.34
C ASP A 239 8.68 -39.32 24.03
N LEU A 240 9.58 -39.00 23.10
CA LEU A 240 9.67 -39.63 21.79
C LEU A 240 10.98 -40.39 21.62
N SER A 241 10.91 -41.56 20.98
CA SER A 241 12.12 -42.25 20.50
C SER A 241 12.79 -41.48 19.36
N GLN A 242 14.07 -41.74 19.12
CA GLN A 242 14.82 -41.09 18.03
C GLN A 242 14.17 -41.30 16.66
N ILE A 243 13.65 -42.51 16.39
CA ILE A 243 12.97 -42.84 15.13
C ILE A 243 11.69 -42.02 14.96
N GLU A 244 10.91 -41.86 16.04
CA GLU A 244 9.69 -41.04 16.01
C GLU A 244 10.00 -39.56 15.81
N LYS A 245 11.04 -39.03 16.47
CA LYS A 245 11.52 -37.66 16.27
C LYS A 245 11.89 -37.40 14.81
N GLU A 246 12.68 -38.29 14.23
CA GLU A 246 13.11 -38.18 12.83
C GLU A 246 11.94 -38.26 11.84
N ASN A 247 10.97 -39.16 12.08
CA ASN A 247 9.78 -39.28 11.24
C ASN A 247 8.88 -38.04 11.34
N GLN A 248 8.69 -37.50 12.54
CA GLN A 248 7.95 -36.25 12.76
C GLN A 248 8.65 -35.06 12.12
N TYR A 249 9.97 -34.97 12.27
CA TYR A 249 10.80 -33.95 11.63
C TYR A 249 10.70 -34.04 10.10
N GLU A 250 10.84 -35.22 9.51
CA GLU A 250 10.73 -35.38 8.05
C GLU A 250 9.35 -34.98 7.52
N ALA A 251 8.28 -35.35 8.23
CA ALA A 251 6.93 -34.96 7.88
C ALA A 251 6.73 -33.43 8.00
N GLY A 252 7.18 -32.83 9.11
CA GLY A 252 7.14 -31.38 9.32
C GLY A 252 7.96 -30.62 8.27
N PHE A 253 9.16 -31.08 7.95
CA PHE A 253 10.00 -30.45 6.94
C PHE A 253 9.32 -30.43 5.56
N LYS A 254 8.69 -31.54 5.15
CA LYS A 254 7.90 -31.60 3.90
C LYS A 254 6.73 -30.62 3.90
N VAL A 255 6.08 -30.42 5.05
CA VAL A 255 5.04 -29.39 5.20
C VAL A 255 5.64 -27.99 5.06
N GLY A 256 6.82 -27.74 5.65
CA GLY A 256 7.56 -26.48 5.47
C GLY A 256 7.92 -26.17 4.02
N ILE A 257 8.36 -27.17 3.25
CA ILE A 257 8.62 -27.03 1.80
C ILE A 257 7.35 -26.57 1.08
N LYS A 258 6.21 -27.19 1.40
CA LYS A 258 4.91 -26.81 0.81
C LYS A 258 4.53 -25.38 1.18
N LEU A 259 4.66 -25.00 2.45
CA LEU A 259 4.40 -23.63 2.92
C LEU A 259 5.31 -22.60 2.23
N HIS A 260 6.58 -22.94 2.00
CA HIS A 260 7.50 -22.09 1.25
C HIS A 260 7.04 -21.91 -0.20
N ALA A 261 6.69 -23.00 -0.89
CA ALA A 261 6.18 -22.94 -2.26
C ALA A 261 4.88 -22.11 -2.37
N ASP A 262 3.95 -22.30 -1.44
CA ASP A 262 2.70 -21.54 -1.38
C ASP A 262 2.95 -20.05 -1.07
N THR A 263 3.94 -19.74 -0.23
CA THR A 263 4.36 -18.36 0.07
C THR A 263 5.00 -17.67 -1.15
N LEU A 264 5.84 -18.37 -1.91
CA LEU A 264 6.40 -17.88 -3.18
C LEU A 264 5.28 -17.61 -4.20
N ARG A 265 4.32 -18.52 -4.35
CA ARG A 265 3.15 -18.32 -5.22
C ARG A 265 2.33 -17.11 -4.76
N CYS A 266 2.10 -16.96 -3.47
CA CYS A 266 1.40 -15.81 -2.92
C CYS A 266 2.15 -14.50 -3.18
N THR A 267 3.48 -14.51 -3.11
CA THR A 267 4.33 -13.35 -3.46
C THR A 267 4.11 -12.93 -4.91
N GLN A 268 4.09 -13.88 -5.84
CA GLN A 268 3.83 -13.60 -7.26
C GLN A 268 2.42 -13.02 -7.49
N LEU A 269 1.42 -13.53 -6.76
CA LEU A 269 0.06 -12.99 -6.81
C LEU A 269 0.00 -11.56 -6.25
N THR A 270 0.65 -11.28 -5.12
CA THR A 270 0.76 -9.94 -4.53
C THR A 270 1.46 -8.99 -5.50
N GLN A 271 2.58 -9.40 -6.11
CA GLN A 271 3.25 -8.63 -7.16
C GLN A 271 2.31 -8.33 -8.32
N SER A 272 1.58 -9.32 -8.84
CA SER A 272 0.65 -9.12 -9.96
C SER A 272 -0.48 -8.14 -9.63
N VAL A 273 -0.97 -8.14 -8.39
CA VAL A 273 -2.06 -7.27 -7.94
C VAL A 273 -1.55 -5.84 -7.70
N CYS A 274 -0.39 -5.70 -7.07
CA CYS A 274 0.14 -4.39 -6.66
C CYS A 274 1.02 -3.71 -7.72
N ARG A 275 1.44 -4.43 -8.79
CA ARG A 275 2.36 -3.91 -9.83
C ARG A 275 1.90 -2.57 -10.41
N GLY A 276 0.62 -2.41 -10.72
CA GLY A 276 0.08 -1.17 -11.29
C GLY A 276 0.24 0.00 -10.34
N VAL A 277 -0.10 -0.20 -9.07
CA VAL A 277 0.00 0.83 -8.02
C VAL A 277 1.46 1.14 -7.71
N PHE A 278 2.35 0.14 -7.56
CA PHE A 278 3.79 0.40 -7.35
C PHE A 278 4.42 1.21 -8.48
N SER A 279 4.14 0.80 -9.73
CA SER A 279 4.65 1.46 -10.92
C SER A 279 4.15 2.90 -11.02
N GLY A 280 2.86 3.08 -10.80
CA GLY A 280 2.23 4.38 -10.76
C GLY A 280 2.83 5.25 -9.65
N GLN A 281 3.00 4.73 -8.45
CA GLN A 281 3.53 5.51 -7.32
C GLN A 281 4.95 6.03 -7.60
N ILE A 282 5.80 5.25 -8.27
CA ILE A 282 7.16 5.68 -8.64
C ILE A 282 7.11 6.84 -9.65
N ILE A 283 6.33 6.69 -10.72
CA ILE A 283 6.17 7.74 -11.73
C ILE A 283 5.56 9.00 -11.08
N PHE A 284 4.54 8.81 -10.24
CA PHE A 284 3.87 9.87 -9.50
C PHE A 284 4.85 10.65 -8.64
N ASN A 285 5.70 9.95 -7.89
CA ASN A 285 6.72 10.56 -7.05
C ASN A 285 7.71 11.41 -7.85
N ILE A 286 8.25 10.87 -8.95
CA ILE A 286 9.24 11.58 -9.78
C ILE A 286 8.62 12.87 -10.35
N LEU A 287 7.46 12.76 -11.00
CA LEU A 287 6.79 13.90 -11.60
C LEU A 287 6.45 14.96 -10.55
N LEU A 288 5.86 14.55 -9.43
CA LEU A 288 5.40 15.49 -8.42
C LEU A 288 6.55 16.17 -7.68
N LEU A 289 7.64 15.46 -7.39
CA LEU A 289 8.83 16.08 -6.79
C LEU A 289 9.46 17.13 -7.71
N VAL A 290 9.57 16.85 -9.01
CA VAL A 290 10.11 17.82 -9.98
C VAL A 290 9.24 19.07 -10.04
N VAL A 291 7.92 18.92 -10.12
CA VAL A 291 7.00 20.06 -10.17
C VAL A 291 7.00 20.84 -8.85
N LEU A 292 7.01 20.16 -7.69
CA LEU A 292 7.08 20.83 -6.39
C LEU A 292 8.38 21.61 -6.20
N MET A 293 9.52 21.08 -6.64
CA MET A 293 10.80 21.80 -6.58
C MET A 293 10.80 23.01 -7.52
N ALA A 294 10.27 22.87 -8.74
CA ALA A 294 10.09 23.99 -9.67
C ALA A 294 9.16 25.07 -9.08
N GLN A 295 8.09 24.67 -8.41
CA GLN A 295 7.19 25.60 -7.70
C GLN A 295 7.93 26.39 -6.63
N MET A 296 8.74 25.70 -5.80
CA MET A 296 9.52 26.32 -4.73
C MET A 296 10.60 27.26 -5.25
N ALA A 297 11.13 27.01 -6.45
CA ALA A 297 12.15 27.85 -7.08
C ALA A 297 11.59 29.16 -7.62
N ASN A 298 10.40 29.11 -8.23
CA ASN A 298 9.81 30.25 -8.96
C ASN A 298 8.77 31.03 -8.13
N SER A 299 8.13 30.42 -7.14
CA SER A 299 7.10 31.09 -6.33
C SER A 299 7.69 32.04 -5.29
N GLU A 300 6.93 33.07 -4.92
CA GLU A 300 7.26 33.93 -3.79
C GLU A 300 7.44 33.12 -2.49
N ARG A 301 8.54 33.41 -1.79
CA ARG A 301 8.96 32.74 -0.56
C ARG A 301 8.16 33.23 0.65
N THR A 302 6.87 32.92 0.70
CA THR A 302 6.08 33.10 1.92
C THR A 302 6.16 31.84 2.79
N LEU A 303 6.04 32.01 4.11
CA LEU A 303 6.05 30.87 5.06
C LEU A 303 4.92 29.87 4.76
N VAL A 304 3.75 30.37 4.36
CA VAL A 304 2.57 29.54 4.06
C VAL A 304 2.81 28.68 2.82
N ASN A 305 3.38 29.27 1.74
CA ASN A 305 3.73 28.56 0.52
C ASN A 305 4.81 27.48 0.77
N LEU A 306 5.81 27.83 1.56
CA LEU A 306 6.89 26.91 1.92
C LEU A 306 6.35 25.73 2.74
N CYS A 307 5.44 25.98 3.67
CA CYS A 307 4.80 24.96 4.47
C CYS A 307 3.94 24.02 3.60
N SER A 308 3.04 24.54 2.76
CA SER A 308 2.15 23.69 1.95
C SER A 308 2.93 22.81 0.96
N ALA A 309 3.91 23.38 0.25
CA ALA A 309 4.78 22.62 -0.63
C ALA A 309 5.64 21.60 0.14
N GLY A 310 6.22 22.00 1.28
CA GLY A 310 7.05 21.14 2.12
C GLY A 310 6.31 19.95 2.72
N PHE A 311 5.10 20.16 3.26
CA PHE A 311 4.26 19.07 3.76
C PHE A 311 3.81 18.13 2.65
N THR A 312 3.53 18.66 1.45
CA THR A 312 3.15 17.85 0.29
C THR A 312 4.32 17.01 -0.21
N ALA A 313 5.52 17.59 -0.34
CA ALA A 313 6.74 16.85 -0.66
C ALA A 313 6.99 15.75 0.39
N THR A 314 6.83 16.07 1.67
CA THR A 314 6.97 15.09 2.76
C THR A 314 5.96 13.95 2.65
N ALA A 315 4.69 14.24 2.37
CA ALA A 315 3.66 13.23 2.18
C ALA A 315 3.96 12.30 0.98
N VAL A 316 4.47 12.86 -0.12
CA VAL A 316 4.86 12.10 -1.32
C VAL A 316 6.08 11.22 -1.06
N LEU A 317 7.07 11.73 -0.33
CA LEU A 317 8.25 10.98 0.09
C LEU A 317 7.89 9.86 1.06
N ILE A 318 7.10 10.14 2.11
CA ILE A 318 6.66 9.14 3.09
C ILE A 318 5.83 8.05 2.42
N SER A 319 4.84 8.43 1.60
CA SER A 319 4.01 7.45 0.91
C SER A 319 4.86 6.52 0.05
N THR A 320 5.71 7.07 -0.81
CA THR A 320 6.59 6.29 -1.69
C THR A 320 7.61 5.46 -0.92
N GLY A 321 8.19 6.04 0.13
CA GLY A 321 9.09 5.36 1.05
C GLY A 321 8.44 4.12 1.64
N PHE A 322 7.24 4.22 2.19
CA PHE A 322 6.53 3.06 2.74
C PHE A 322 6.21 1.99 1.71
N TYR A 323 5.83 2.34 0.48
CA TYR A 323 5.65 1.34 -0.58
C TYR A 323 6.94 0.55 -0.85
N MET A 324 8.07 1.25 -0.96
CA MET A 324 9.36 0.63 -1.31
C MET A 324 10.03 -0.08 -0.13
N TRP A 325 9.86 0.44 1.09
CA TRP A 325 10.37 -0.18 2.32
C TRP A 325 9.62 -1.46 2.64
N ASN A 326 8.28 -1.45 2.61
CA ASN A 326 7.49 -2.67 2.84
C ASN A 326 7.80 -3.76 1.80
N ALA A 327 7.99 -3.38 0.54
CA ALA A 327 8.39 -4.32 -0.50
C ALA A 327 9.85 -4.81 -0.31
N GLY A 328 10.73 -3.94 0.17
CA GLY A 328 12.09 -4.29 0.57
C GLY A 328 12.13 -5.28 1.73
N ASP A 329 11.26 -5.11 2.74
CA ASP A 329 11.15 -6.02 3.88
C ASP A 329 10.79 -7.44 3.44
N VAL A 330 9.94 -7.59 2.41
CA VAL A 330 9.66 -8.92 1.82
C VAL A 330 10.95 -9.57 1.32
N THR A 331 11.82 -8.80 0.67
CA THR A 331 13.10 -9.31 0.14
C THR A 331 14.06 -9.68 1.28
N VAL A 332 14.15 -8.83 2.30
CA VAL A 332 15.02 -9.05 3.46
C VAL A 332 14.56 -10.29 4.24
N GLU A 333 13.29 -10.37 4.60
CA GLU A 333 12.75 -11.50 5.36
C GLU A 333 12.78 -12.82 4.56
N ALA A 334 12.62 -12.76 3.24
CA ALA A 334 12.82 -13.94 2.39
C ALA A 334 14.28 -14.42 2.42
N SER A 335 15.26 -13.51 2.44
CA SER A 335 16.69 -13.87 2.44
C SER A 335 17.14 -14.61 3.71
N HIS A 336 16.49 -14.34 4.85
CA HIS A 336 16.78 -15.01 6.12
C HIS A 336 16.23 -16.44 6.18
N LEU A 337 15.33 -16.82 5.28
CA LEU A 337 14.69 -18.14 5.28
C LEU A 337 15.70 -19.27 5.11
N GLY A 338 16.71 -19.11 4.26
CA GLY A 338 17.76 -20.11 4.08
C GLY A 338 18.51 -20.41 5.39
N THR A 339 18.77 -19.38 6.19
CA THR A 339 19.39 -19.50 7.51
C THR A 339 18.47 -20.21 8.51
N ALA A 340 17.18 -19.87 8.53
CA ALA A 340 16.21 -20.56 9.38
C ALA A 340 16.07 -22.06 9.03
N ILE A 341 16.10 -22.40 7.74
CA ILE A 341 16.11 -23.80 7.29
C ILE A 341 17.38 -24.51 7.76
N TYR A 342 18.55 -23.86 7.69
CA TYR A 342 19.81 -24.41 8.17
C TYR A 342 19.77 -24.73 9.68
N PHE A 343 19.13 -23.87 10.48
CA PHE A 343 18.97 -24.06 11.92
C PHE A 343 17.72 -24.85 12.33
N SER A 344 17.07 -25.53 11.40
CA SER A 344 15.84 -26.30 11.70
C SER A 344 16.06 -27.57 12.54
N GLY A 345 17.30 -27.94 12.87
CA GLY A 345 17.61 -29.16 13.65
C GLY A 345 17.91 -30.42 12.81
N TRP A 346 18.05 -30.29 11.49
CA TRP A 346 18.33 -31.42 10.58
C TRP A 346 19.57 -32.26 10.95
N TYR A 347 20.54 -31.65 11.64
CA TYR A 347 21.78 -32.30 12.06
C TYR A 347 21.58 -33.30 13.22
N HIS A 348 20.42 -33.30 13.87
CA HIS A 348 20.04 -34.31 14.86
C HIS A 348 19.57 -35.64 14.24
N CYS A 349 19.26 -35.68 12.94
CA CYS A 349 18.86 -36.90 12.24
C CYS A 349 20.06 -37.84 12.00
N GLN A 350 19.86 -39.13 12.24
CA GLN A 350 20.87 -40.18 12.16
C GLN A 350 20.59 -41.19 11.03
N GLY A 351 21.59 -42.02 10.70
CA GLY A 351 21.46 -43.13 9.75
C GLY A 351 20.86 -42.74 8.38
N LEU A 352 19.92 -43.55 7.91
CA LEU A 352 19.25 -43.37 6.60
C LEU A 352 18.38 -42.11 6.55
N SER A 353 17.78 -41.70 7.68
CA SER A 353 16.96 -40.48 7.76
C SER A 353 17.81 -39.24 7.47
N SER A 354 19.02 -39.18 8.05
CA SER A 354 19.99 -38.10 7.81
C SER A 354 20.27 -37.88 6.32
N VAL A 355 20.46 -38.95 5.54
CA VAL A 355 20.76 -38.87 4.11
C VAL A 355 19.60 -38.27 3.32
N ARG A 356 18.36 -38.65 3.63
CA ARG A 356 17.16 -38.12 2.96
C ARG A 356 16.95 -36.65 3.31
N ILE A 357 17.01 -36.32 4.60
CA ILE A 357 16.80 -34.96 5.11
C ILE A 357 17.84 -33.99 4.56
N ARG A 358 19.13 -34.35 4.55
CA ARG A 358 20.18 -33.49 4.00
C ARG A 358 19.90 -33.08 2.55
N LYS A 359 19.42 -34.01 1.72
CA LYS A 359 19.03 -33.70 0.34
C LYS A 359 17.88 -32.70 0.30
N LEU A 360 16.84 -32.90 1.11
CA LEU A 360 15.71 -31.97 1.19
C LEU A 360 16.13 -30.58 1.68
N VAL A 361 16.97 -30.52 2.71
CA VAL A 361 17.49 -29.27 3.28
C VAL A 361 18.29 -28.50 2.24
N VAL A 362 19.25 -29.14 1.57
CA VAL A 362 20.08 -28.50 0.54
C VAL A 362 19.24 -27.94 -0.60
N LEU A 363 18.27 -28.72 -1.10
CA LEU A 363 17.37 -28.26 -2.17
C LEU A 363 16.45 -27.12 -1.72
N THR A 364 15.96 -27.17 -0.49
CA THR A 364 15.07 -26.12 0.04
C THR A 364 15.83 -24.84 0.32
N MET A 365 17.06 -24.94 0.85
CA MET A 365 17.96 -23.81 1.05
C MET A 365 18.37 -23.17 -0.27
N SER A 366 18.73 -23.96 -1.29
CA SER A 366 19.10 -23.40 -2.59
C SER A 366 17.93 -22.63 -3.21
N GLN A 367 16.71 -23.12 -3.06
CA GLN A 367 15.51 -22.41 -3.49
C GLN A 367 15.23 -21.15 -2.66
N ALA A 368 15.46 -21.18 -1.34
CA ALA A 368 15.26 -20.02 -0.46
C ALA A 368 16.32 -18.92 -0.68
N GLN A 369 17.50 -19.26 -1.20
CA GLN A 369 18.53 -18.30 -1.60
C GLN A 369 18.21 -17.57 -2.91
N ALA A 370 17.23 -18.04 -3.68
CA ALA A 370 16.78 -17.32 -4.87
C ALA A 370 16.13 -15.99 -4.44
N PRO A 371 16.57 -14.84 -4.98
CA PRO A 371 16.12 -13.54 -4.50
C PRO A 371 14.64 -13.33 -4.80
N VAL A 372 13.85 -13.09 -3.74
CA VAL A 372 12.43 -12.76 -3.83
C VAL A 372 12.28 -11.24 -3.88
N VAL A 373 12.16 -10.68 -5.09
CA VAL A 373 12.12 -9.22 -5.28
C VAL A 373 10.81 -8.79 -5.93
N LEU A 374 10.12 -7.86 -5.28
CA LEU A 374 8.99 -7.15 -5.86
C LEU A 374 9.48 -6.02 -6.76
N LYS A 375 8.86 -5.84 -7.94
CA LYS A 375 9.34 -4.91 -8.97
C LYS A 375 8.31 -3.85 -9.34
N GLY A 376 8.71 -2.60 -9.38
CA GLY A 376 8.01 -1.50 -10.04
C GLY A 376 8.41 -1.40 -11.51
N LEU A 377 7.46 -1.01 -12.39
CA LEU A 377 7.65 -0.89 -13.84
C LEU A 377 8.14 -2.17 -14.56
N GLY A 378 8.25 -3.30 -13.85
CA GLY A 378 8.79 -4.57 -14.34
C GLY A 378 10.29 -4.75 -14.16
N TYR A 379 11.05 -3.68 -13.90
CA TYR A 379 12.52 -3.73 -13.84
C TYR A 379 13.13 -2.99 -12.64
N ILE A 380 12.39 -2.11 -11.96
CA ILE A 380 12.89 -1.41 -10.77
C ILE A 380 12.62 -2.28 -9.55
N ASP A 381 13.68 -2.78 -8.92
CA ASP A 381 13.56 -3.51 -7.66
C ASP A 381 13.07 -2.57 -6.56
N LEU A 382 11.95 -2.91 -5.93
CA LEU A 382 11.37 -2.13 -4.85
C LEU A 382 12.17 -2.35 -3.57
N SER A 383 13.09 -1.42 -3.29
CA SER A 383 14.01 -1.50 -2.16
C SER A 383 14.33 -0.11 -1.61
N TYR A 384 14.91 -0.07 -0.40
CA TYR A 384 15.47 1.14 0.21
C TYR A 384 16.46 1.86 -0.71
N GLN A 385 17.31 1.10 -1.40
CA GLN A 385 18.32 1.66 -2.31
C GLN A 385 17.67 2.31 -3.53
N SER A 386 16.69 1.66 -4.13
CA SER A 386 15.95 2.22 -5.27
C SER A 386 15.17 3.47 -4.88
N TYR A 387 14.60 3.52 -3.66
CA TYR A 387 13.93 4.71 -3.14
C TYR A 387 14.89 5.92 -3.09
N ILE A 388 16.07 5.75 -2.48
CA ILE A 388 17.08 6.81 -2.41
C ILE A 388 17.52 7.24 -3.81
N LYS A 389 17.71 6.29 -4.75
CA LYS A 389 18.05 6.59 -6.14
C LYS A 389 16.97 7.41 -6.84
N ILE A 390 15.70 7.08 -6.66
CA ILE A 390 14.56 7.83 -7.23
C ILE A 390 14.56 9.26 -6.70
N VAL A 391 14.65 9.46 -5.38
CA VAL A 391 14.66 10.79 -4.77
C VAL A 391 15.84 11.63 -5.27
N LYS A 392 17.05 11.04 -5.30
CA LYS A 392 18.24 11.70 -5.85
C LYS A 392 18.08 12.05 -7.32
N SER A 393 17.50 11.14 -8.11
CA SER A 393 17.27 11.37 -9.54
C SER A 393 16.32 12.53 -9.77
N SER A 394 15.22 12.63 -9.00
CA SER A 394 14.29 13.76 -9.10
C SER A 394 14.99 15.08 -8.79
N TYR A 395 15.84 15.10 -7.75
CA TYR A 395 16.64 16.28 -7.40
C TYR A 395 17.65 16.63 -8.50
N SER A 396 18.37 15.66 -9.05
CA SER A 396 19.31 15.89 -10.15
C SER A 396 18.63 16.44 -11.40
N VAL A 397 17.44 15.95 -11.77
CA VAL A 397 16.66 16.50 -12.89
C VAL A 397 16.33 17.97 -12.62
N PHE A 398 15.87 18.28 -11.41
CA PHE A 398 15.59 19.66 -11.02
C PHE A 398 16.83 20.56 -11.11
N SER A 399 17.98 20.15 -10.53
CA SER A 399 19.23 20.93 -10.54
C SER A 399 19.88 21.10 -11.91
N VAL A 400 19.43 20.39 -12.94
CA VAL A 400 19.88 20.59 -14.33
C VAL A 400 18.97 21.58 -15.07
N ILE A 401 17.68 21.60 -14.72
CA ILE A 401 16.68 22.48 -15.35
C ILE A 401 16.77 23.90 -14.77
N PHE A 402 17.14 24.03 -13.49
CA PHE A 402 17.28 25.27 -12.73
C PHE A 402 18.67 25.35 -12.11
#